data_AF-H0BVU1-F1
#
_entry.id   AF-H0BVU1-F1
#
_cell.length_a   1.000
_cell.length_b   1.000
_cell.length_c   1.000
_cell.angle_alpha   90.00
_cell.angle_beta   90.00
_cell.angle_gamma   90.00
#
_symmetry.space_group_name_H-M   'P 1'
#
loop_
_entity.id
_entity.type
_entity.pdbx_description
1 polymer ?
#
loop_
_entity_poly.entity_id
_entity_poly.type
_entity_poly.pdbx_seq_one_letter_code
_entity_poly.pdbx_strand_id
1 'polypeptide(L)'
;MNLLDHLPACANKSLRSFIADVFDKALLAAYSIPARGAWAPECCQSAEHSLLGWSLQMSKRARRYPALHAWERDVAVAAALVAPCGLAGYLHDHPDRDPVLSLNSEEREEIVARRLVILDAPLRRLRSRDAECGSTLGAVLDVSGDEELDRQQVARITAAIGFMAIL
;
A
#
# COMPACT_ATOMS: atom_id res chain seq x y z
N MET A 1 -23.00 -0.10 -2.49
CA MET A 1 -22.07 1.01 -2.19
C MET A 1 -20.69 0.57 -2.64
N ASN A 2 -20.03 1.30 -3.54
CA ASN A 2 -18.72 0.90 -4.05
C ASN A 2 -17.65 1.38 -3.06
N LEU A 3 -16.83 0.48 -2.55
CA LEU A 3 -15.80 0.81 -1.55
C LEU A 3 -14.78 1.84 -2.09
N LEU A 4 -14.63 1.91 -3.41
CA LEU A 4 -13.85 2.94 -4.11
C LEU A 4 -14.34 4.36 -3.80
N ASP A 5 -15.63 4.54 -3.49
CA ASP A 5 -16.21 5.84 -3.13
C ASP A 5 -15.72 6.35 -1.76
N HIS A 6 -15.13 5.46 -0.95
CA HIS A 6 -14.55 5.79 0.37
C HIS A 6 -13.04 5.96 0.33
N LEU A 7 -12.38 5.67 -0.80
CA LEU A 7 -10.94 5.87 -0.92
C LEU A 7 -10.62 7.37 -0.94
N PRO A 8 -9.55 7.80 -0.25
CA PRO A 8 -9.14 9.20 -0.25
C PRO A 8 -8.91 9.68 -1.68
N ALA A 9 -9.60 10.75 -2.09
CA ALA A 9 -9.32 11.36 -3.38
C ALA A 9 -7.89 11.90 -3.40
N CYS A 10 -7.01 11.35 -4.25
CA CYS A 10 -5.75 11.99 -4.63
C CYS A 10 -6.07 13.14 -5.60
N ALA A 11 -5.39 14.28 -5.47
CA ALA A 11 -5.58 15.38 -6.42
C ALA A 11 -5.06 14.98 -7.81
N ASN A 12 -3.93 14.27 -7.86
CA ASN A 12 -3.36 13.70 -9.07
C ASN A 12 -4.32 12.66 -9.71
N LYS A 13 -4.70 12.92 -10.98
CA LYS A 13 -5.62 12.07 -11.77
C LYS A 13 -5.01 10.71 -12.13
N SER A 14 -3.70 10.66 -12.40
CA SER A 14 -2.97 9.44 -12.72
C SER A 14 -2.93 8.51 -11.52
N LEU A 15 -2.67 9.04 -10.32
CA LEU A 15 -2.71 8.27 -9.07
C LEU A 15 -4.12 7.78 -8.71
N ARG A 16 -5.17 8.57 -8.96
CA ARG A 16 -6.55 8.09 -8.82
C ARG A 16 -6.87 6.93 -9.76
N SER A 17 -6.43 7.04 -11.01
CA SER A 17 -6.62 5.96 -12.01
C SER A 17 -5.82 4.72 -11.64
N PHE A 18 -4.60 4.89 -11.11
CA PHE A 18 -3.79 3.80 -10.59
C PHE A 18 -4.48 3.06 -9.45
N ILE A 19 -5.02 3.76 -8.46
CA ILE A 19 -5.75 3.15 -7.34
C ILE A 19 -6.95 2.33 -7.87
N ALA A 20 -7.70 2.88 -8.82
CA ALA A 20 -8.81 2.16 -9.46
C ALA A 20 -8.33 0.93 -10.27
N ASP A 21 -7.16 1.02 -10.90
CA ASP A 21 -6.54 -0.08 -11.65
C ASP A 21 -6.02 -1.22 -10.73
N VAL A 22 -5.72 -0.93 -9.46
CA VAL A 22 -5.23 -1.92 -8.46
C VAL A 22 -6.39 -2.63 -7.77
N PHE A 23 -7.41 -1.88 -7.34
CA PHE A 23 -8.49 -2.41 -6.49
C PHE A 23 -9.65 -2.96 -7.30
N ASP A 24 -9.58 -4.26 -7.62
CA ASP A 24 -10.75 -5.02 -8.07
C ASP A 24 -11.61 -5.51 -6.88
N LYS A 25 -12.74 -6.15 -7.18
CA LYS A 25 -13.66 -6.66 -6.15
C LYS A 25 -13.03 -7.73 -5.25
N ALA A 26 -12.11 -8.55 -5.78
CA ALA A 26 -11.49 -9.63 -5.04
C ALA A 26 -10.46 -9.09 -4.05
N LEU A 27 -9.59 -8.18 -4.50
CA LEU A 27 -8.62 -7.54 -3.64
C LEU A 27 -9.31 -6.69 -2.56
N LEU A 28 -10.39 -5.99 -2.88
CA LEU A 28 -11.18 -5.26 -1.89
C LEU A 28 -11.81 -6.17 -0.82
N ALA A 29 -12.28 -7.36 -1.20
CA ALA A 29 -12.78 -8.35 -0.26
C ALA A 29 -11.65 -8.85 0.66
N ALA A 30 -10.47 -9.12 0.10
CA ALA A 30 -9.28 -9.50 0.87
C ALA A 30 -8.85 -8.42 1.87
N TYR A 31 -8.94 -7.14 1.50
CA TYR A 31 -8.67 -6.01 2.38
C TYR A 31 -9.66 -5.88 3.55
N SER A 32 -10.82 -6.52 3.46
CA SER A 32 -11.84 -6.50 4.52
C SER A 32 -11.57 -7.54 5.61
N ILE A 33 -10.59 -8.43 5.40
CA ILE A 33 -10.17 -9.42 6.39
C ILE A 33 -9.53 -8.66 7.59
N PRO A 34 -9.96 -8.94 8.84
CA PRO A 34 -9.35 -8.36 10.02
C PRO A 34 -7.88 -8.73 10.14
N ALA A 35 -6.98 -7.75 10.19
CA ALA A 35 -5.60 -7.98 10.58
C ALA A 35 -5.54 -7.98 12.12
N ARG A 36 -5.13 -9.10 12.73
CA ARG A 36 -4.96 -9.21 14.20
C ARG A 36 -3.48 -9.49 14.52
N GLY A 37 -3.14 -9.42 15.80
CA GLY A 37 -1.86 -9.90 16.31
C GLY A 37 -0.63 -9.21 15.69
N ALA A 38 0.37 -10.01 15.30
CA ALA A 38 1.66 -9.54 14.79
C ALA A 38 1.57 -8.78 13.45
N TRP A 39 0.39 -8.76 12.82
CA TRP A 39 0.15 -8.08 11.54
C TRP A 39 -0.44 -6.68 11.72
N ALA A 40 -0.84 -6.31 12.94
CA ALA A 40 -1.25 -4.95 13.28
C ALA A 40 -0.03 -4.12 13.72
N PRO A 41 0.13 -2.87 13.24
CA PRO A 41 1.20 -2.00 13.73
C PRO A 41 1.00 -1.68 15.21
N GLU A 42 2.10 -1.64 15.96
CA GLU A 42 2.13 -1.40 17.41
C GLU A 42 1.41 -0.11 17.85
N CYS A 43 1.23 0.85 16.94
CA CYS A 43 0.58 2.13 17.20
C CYS A 43 -0.95 2.05 17.35
N CYS A 44 -1.58 0.93 16.99
CA CYS A 44 -3.04 0.78 17.01
C CYS A 44 -3.47 -0.11 18.16
N GLN A 45 -3.61 0.49 19.35
CA GLN A 45 -4.16 -0.20 20.50
C GLN A 45 -5.64 -0.58 20.24
N SER A 46 -5.91 -1.88 20.22
CA SER A 46 -7.18 -2.48 20.70
C SER A 46 -8.45 -2.44 19.83
N ALA A 47 -8.41 -2.18 18.53
CA ALA A 47 -9.59 -2.46 17.68
C ALA A 47 -9.22 -3.30 16.46
N GLU A 48 -10.09 -4.26 16.15
CA GLU A 48 -10.04 -5.14 14.99
C GLU A 48 -10.15 -4.32 13.70
N HIS A 49 -9.06 -3.68 13.27
CA HIS A 49 -9.03 -2.93 12.03
C HIS A 49 -8.74 -3.91 10.88
N SER A 50 -9.61 -3.91 9.87
CA SER A 50 -9.30 -4.56 8.60
C SER A 50 -8.10 -3.88 7.93
N LEU A 51 -7.44 -4.58 7.01
CA LEU A 51 -6.35 -3.98 6.22
C LEU A 51 -6.79 -2.70 5.50
N LEU A 52 -8.06 -2.64 5.08
CA LEU A 52 -8.67 -1.42 4.56
C LEU A 52 -8.72 -0.30 5.60
N GLY A 53 -9.25 -0.57 6.79
CA GLY A 53 -9.35 0.42 7.87
C GLY A 53 -7.98 1.01 8.19
N TRP A 54 -6.95 0.15 8.26
CA TRP A 54 -5.58 0.57 8.48
C TRP A 54 -5.02 1.41 7.33
N SER A 55 -5.18 0.94 6.08
CA SER A 55 -4.76 1.66 4.87
C SER A 55 -5.38 3.07 4.79
N LEU A 56 -6.66 3.19 5.15
CA LEU A 56 -7.37 4.48 5.22
C LEU A 56 -6.82 5.39 6.34
N GLN A 57 -6.45 4.84 7.48
CA GLN A 57 -5.83 5.61 8.55
C GLN A 57 -4.43 6.11 8.17
N MET A 58 -3.61 5.24 7.57
CA MET A 58 -2.25 5.57 7.16
C MET A 58 -2.25 6.58 6.02
N SER A 59 -3.16 6.47 5.06
CA SER A 59 -3.30 7.47 4.01
C SER A 59 -3.71 8.86 4.56
N LYS A 60 -4.58 8.93 5.57
CA LYS A 60 -4.91 10.18 6.28
C LYS A 60 -3.70 10.76 7.00
N ARG A 61 -2.86 9.91 7.60
CA ARG A 61 -1.61 10.32 8.27
C ARG A 61 -0.59 10.85 7.25
N ALA A 62 -0.35 10.10 6.17
CA ALA A 62 0.55 10.47 5.09
C ALA A 62 0.18 11.82 4.46
N ARG A 63 -1.11 12.07 4.25
CA ARG A 63 -1.63 13.36 3.76
C ARG A 63 -1.28 14.55 4.65
N ARG A 64 -1.09 14.33 5.95
CA ARG A 64 -0.78 15.38 6.93
C ARG A 64 0.69 15.40 7.32
N TYR A 65 1.53 14.59 6.66
CA TYR A 65 2.94 14.49 7.02
C TYR A 65 3.68 15.80 6.70
N PRO A 66 4.23 16.52 7.70
CA PRO A 66 4.73 17.88 7.50
C PRO A 66 5.90 17.98 6.53
N ALA A 67 6.74 16.94 6.47
CA ALA A 67 7.95 16.92 5.65
C ALA A 67 7.70 16.56 4.18
N LEU A 68 6.45 16.29 3.78
CA LEU A 68 6.10 16.01 2.38
C LEU A 68 5.57 17.24 1.67
N HIS A 69 6.03 17.44 0.43
CA HIS A 69 5.44 18.36 -0.54
C HIS A 69 4.05 17.89 -1.00
N ALA A 70 3.29 18.79 -1.63
CA ALA A 70 1.90 18.52 -1.99
C ALA A 70 1.72 17.27 -2.88
N TRP A 71 2.58 17.09 -3.88
CA TRP A 71 2.50 15.93 -4.78
C TRP A 71 3.04 14.65 -4.12
N GLU A 72 4.08 14.75 -3.28
CA GLU A 72 4.60 13.62 -2.50
C GLU A 72 3.54 13.06 -1.55
N ARG A 73 2.65 13.91 -1.01
CA ARG A 73 1.52 13.46 -0.18
C ARG A 73 0.53 12.61 -0.97
N ASP A 74 0.28 12.93 -2.24
CA ASP A 74 -0.60 12.10 -3.07
C ASP A 74 0.04 10.73 -3.37
N VAL A 75 1.36 10.69 -3.60
CA VAL A 75 2.13 9.44 -3.73
C VAL A 75 2.08 8.65 -2.42
N ALA A 76 2.31 9.29 -1.28
CA ALA A 76 2.27 8.65 0.03
C ALA A 76 0.87 8.13 0.38
N VAL A 77 -0.19 8.85 0.00
CA VAL A 77 -1.58 8.40 0.13
C VAL A 77 -1.80 7.14 -0.70
N ALA A 78 -1.38 7.13 -1.98
CA ALA A 78 -1.53 5.97 -2.85
C ALA A 78 -0.73 4.77 -2.30
N ALA A 79 0.53 4.98 -1.91
CA ALA A 79 1.39 3.96 -1.32
C ALA A 79 0.77 3.36 -0.05
N ALA A 80 0.27 4.20 0.87
CA ALA A 80 -0.38 3.75 2.09
C ALA A 80 -1.67 2.94 1.83
N LEU A 81 -2.33 3.12 0.68
CA LEU A 81 -3.48 2.32 0.32
C LEU A 81 -3.08 0.95 -0.22
N VAL A 82 -2.07 0.91 -1.10
CA VAL A 82 -1.73 -0.31 -1.85
C VAL A 82 -0.64 -1.15 -1.21
N ALA A 83 0.13 -0.62 -0.26
CA ALA A 83 1.22 -1.34 0.40
C ALA A 83 0.80 -2.75 0.90
N PRO A 84 -0.35 -2.96 1.58
CA PRO A 84 -0.72 -4.28 2.08
C PRO A 84 -1.31 -5.21 1.01
N CYS A 85 -1.27 -4.90 -0.29
CA CYS A 85 -1.93 -5.71 -1.31
C CYS A 85 -1.41 -7.15 -1.40
N GLY A 86 -0.10 -7.35 -1.24
CA GLY A 86 0.50 -8.68 -1.17
C GLY A 86 -0.03 -9.48 0.02
N LEU A 87 -0.07 -8.86 1.20
CA LEU A 87 -0.60 -9.47 2.43
C LEU A 87 -2.09 -9.77 2.30
N ALA A 88 -2.88 -8.86 1.73
CA ALA A 88 -4.29 -9.10 1.49
C ALA A 88 -4.49 -10.32 0.58
N GLY A 89 -3.78 -10.39 -0.55
CA GLY A 89 -3.82 -11.55 -1.43
C GLY A 89 -3.39 -12.85 -0.75
N TYR A 90 -2.35 -12.79 0.09
CA TYR A 90 -1.90 -13.94 0.87
C TYR A 90 -2.98 -14.44 1.85
N LEU A 91 -3.58 -13.55 2.63
CA LEU A 91 -4.62 -13.91 3.60
C LEU A 91 -5.91 -14.39 2.94
N HIS A 92 -6.21 -13.91 1.73
CA HIS A 92 -7.35 -14.39 0.95
C HIS A 92 -7.20 -15.88 0.60
N ASP A 93 -6.00 -16.29 0.18
CA ASP A 93 -5.71 -17.66 -0.20
C ASP A 93 -5.45 -18.58 1.01
N HIS A 94 -5.16 -17.99 2.17
CA HIS A 94 -4.85 -18.70 3.43
C HIS A 94 -5.81 -18.28 4.57
N PRO A 95 -7.12 -18.58 4.46
CA PRO A 95 -8.12 -18.14 5.44
C PRO A 95 -7.92 -18.74 6.84
N ASP A 96 -7.24 -19.89 6.94
CA ASP A 96 -6.96 -20.58 8.20
C ASP A 96 -5.67 -20.09 8.89
N ARG A 97 -4.96 -19.11 8.29
CA ARG A 97 -3.69 -18.62 8.84
C ARG A 97 -3.94 -17.85 10.14
N ASP A 98 -3.31 -18.31 11.23
CA ASP A 98 -3.45 -17.67 12.55
C ASP A 98 -2.82 -16.26 12.56
N PRO A 99 -3.60 -15.19 12.77
CA PRO A 99 -3.10 -13.82 12.77
C PRO A 99 -2.17 -13.48 13.94
N VAL A 100 -2.09 -14.33 14.95
CA VAL A 100 -1.20 -14.14 16.10
C VAL A 100 0.22 -14.60 15.79
N LEU A 101 0.41 -15.53 14.87
CA LEU A 101 1.75 -16.04 14.55
C LEU A 101 2.46 -15.12 13.56
N SER A 102 3.71 -14.81 13.88
CA SER A 102 4.63 -14.09 12.99
C SER A 102 4.78 -14.78 11.64
N LEU A 103 4.98 -13.99 10.59
CA LEU A 103 5.31 -14.50 9.25
C LEU A 103 6.74 -15.04 9.22
N ASN A 104 6.91 -16.25 8.72
CA ASN A 104 8.22 -16.83 8.41
C ASN A 104 8.82 -16.21 7.13
N SER A 105 10.05 -16.58 6.76
CA SER A 105 10.73 -16.00 5.59
C SER A 105 10.03 -16.33 4.27
N GLU A 106 9.56 -17.56 4.10
CA GLU A 106 8.91 -18.05 2.88
C GLU A 106 7.56 -17.34 2.67
N GLU A 107 6.79 -17.14 3.74
CA GLU A 107 5.53 -16.38 3.71
C GLU A 107 5.76 -14.91 3.35
N ARG A 108 6.86 -14.30 3.84
CA ARG A 108 7.23 -12.92 3.48
C ARG A 108 7.63 -12.81 2.01
N GLU A 109 8.42 -13.76 1.52
CA GLU A 109 8.80 -13.82 0.11
C GLU A 109 7.57 -13.98 -0.80
N GLU A 110 6.61 -14.82 -0.39
CA GLU A 110 5.34 -14.96 -1.11
C GLU A 110 4.53 -13.66 -1.12
N ILE A 111 4.43 -12.96 0.01
CA ILE A 111 3.75 -11.67 0.11
C ILE A 111 4.39 -10.62 -0.82
N VAL A 112 5.73 -10.56 -0.86
CA VAL A 112 6.47 -9.68 -1.77
C VAL A 112 6.22 -10.06 -3.23
N ALA A 113 6.28 -11.34 -3.58
CA ALA A 113 6.01 -11.82 -4.93
C ALA A 113 4.57 -11.48 -5.37
N ARG A 114 3.59 -11.65 -4.49
CA ARG A 114 2.19 -11.27 -4.74
C ARG A 114 2.03 -9.77 -4.95
N ARG A 115 2.69 -8.94 -4.14
CA ARG A 115 2.71 -7.48 -4.34
C ARG A 115 3.22 -7.13 -5.73
N LEU A 116 4.33 -7.73 -6.16
CA LEU A 116 4.90 -7.50 -7.49
C LEU A 116 3.89 -7.85 -8.60
N VAL A 117 3.24 -9.01 -8.52
CA VAL A 117 2.24 -9.46 -9.50
C VAL A 117 1.03 -8.52 -9.54
N ILE A 118 0.51 -8.12 -8.39
CA ILE A 118 -0.66 -7.23 -8.29
C ILE A 118 -0.33 -5.85 -8.88
N LEU A 119 0.87 -5.34 -8.61
CA LEU A 119 1.23 -3.95 -8.94
C LEU A 119 1.90 -3.76 -10.30
N ASP A 120 2.41 -4.81 -10.95
CA ASP A 120 3.18 -4.67 -12.20
C ASP A 120 2.40 -3.93 -13.30
N ALA A 121 1.24 -4.44 -13.71
CA ALA A 121 0.48 -3.81 -14.79
C ALA A 121 -0.07 -2.42 -14.42
N PRO A 122 -0.64 -2.19 -13.21
CA PRO A 122 -1.02 -0.86 -12.76
C PRO A 122 0.15 0.14 -12.73
N LEU A 123 1.33 -0.25 -12.25
CA LEU A 123 2.50 0.64 -12.22
C LEU A 123 3.05 0.94 -13.61
N ARG A 124 3.07 -0.05 -14.52
CA ARG A 124 3.41 0.20 -15.94
C ARG A 124 2.46 1.23 -16.56
N ARG A 125 1.16 1.11 -16.31
CA ARG A 125 0.17 2.11 -16.75
C ARG A 125 0.39 3.48 -16.09
N LEU A 126 0.68 3.52 -14.79
CA LEU A 126 0.98 4.77 -14.09
C LEU A 126 2.20 5.46 -14.70
N ARG A 127 3.32 4.75 -14.89
CA ARG A 127 4.54 5.30 -15.51
C ARG A 127 4.28 5.84 -16.93
N SER A 128 3.40 5.20 -17.70
CA SER A 128 3.03 5.70 -19.03
C SER A 128 2.22 7.01 -19.00
N ARG A 129 1.51 7.28 -17.90
CA ARG A 129 0.66 8.47 -17.71
C ARG A 129 1.40 9.59 -16.97
N ASP A 130 2.29 9.22 -16.05
CA ASP A 130 3.02 10.08 -15.12
C ASP A 130 4.27 9.33 -14.65
N ALA A 131 5.38 9.52 -15.37
CA ALA A 131 6.62 8.78 -15.16
C ALA A 131 7.21 9.03 -13.77
N GLU A 132 7.24 10.28 -13.33
CA GLU A 132 7.75 10.67 -12.00
C GLU A 132 6.94 10.00 -10.89
N CYS A 133 5.61 10.12 -10.90
CA CYS A 133 4.78 9.45 -9.90
C CYS A 133 4.92 7.92 -9.96
N GLY A 134 5.00 7.35 -11.16
CA GLY A 134 5.10 5.91 -11.36
C GLY A 134 6.42 5.31 -10.87
N SER A 135 7.55 5.99 -11.11
CA SER A 135 8.86 5.57 -10.62
C SER A 135 8.98 5.77 -9.12
N THR A 136 8.60 6.94 -8.58
CA THR A 136 8.65 7.21 -7.14
C THR A 136 7.74 6.26 -6.35
N LEU A 137 6.51 6.01 -6.81
CA LEU A 137 5.61 5.06 -6.15
C LEU A 137 6.15 3.62 -6.19
N GLY A 138 6.73 3.20 -7.32
CA GLY A 138 7.35 1.88 -7.45
C GLY A 138 8.53 1.69 -6.49
N ALA A 139 9.38 2.71 -6.32
CA ALA A 139 10.48 2.65 -5.36
C ALA A 139 10.02 2.66 -3.90
N VAL A 140 9.00 3.46 -3.56
CA VAL A 140 8.41 3.49 -2.20
C VAL A 140 7.84 2.13 -1.81
N LEU A 141 7.31 1.37 -2.78
CA LEU A 141 6.71 0.05 -2.58
C LEU A 141 7.70 -1.11 -2.75
N ASP A 142 8.98 -0.81 -3.01
CA ASP A 142 10.05 -1.78 -3.28
C ASP A 142 9.73 -2.75 -4.44
N VAL A 143 9.11 -2.21 -5.50
CA VAL A 143 8.70 -2.97 -6.70
C VAL A 143 9.38 -2.47 -7.98
N SER A 144 10.31 -1.52 -7.87
CA SER A 144 11.21 -1.13 -8.96
C SER A 144 12.56 -0.66 -8.44
N GLY A 145 13.64 -1.23 -8.99
CA GLY A 145 15.02 -0.86 -8.71
C GLY A 145 15.55 0.27 -9.61
N ASP A 146 14.81 1.38 -9.71
CA ASP A 146 15.26 2.54 -10.46
C ASP A 146 16.34 3.29 -9.66
N GLU A 147 17.60 3.14 -10.08
CA GLU A 147 18.78 3.68 -9.38
C GLU A 147 18.91 5.20 -9.49
N GLU A 148 18.21 5.84 -10.44
CA GLU A 148 18.28 7.29 -10.69
C GLU A 148 17.38 8.12 -9.77
N LEU A 149 16.56 7.46 -8.93
CA LEU A 149 15.62 8.15 -8.05
C LEU A 149 16.29 8.86 -6.87
N ASP A 150 15.70 9.99 -6.47
CA ASP A 150 16.06 10.69 -5.24
C ASP A 150 15.74 9.80 -4.02
N ARG A 151 16.77 9.14 -3.50
CA ARG A 151 16.68 8.26 -2.32
C ARG A 151 16.17 9.01 -1.08
N GLN A 152 16.47 10.30 -0.97
CA GLN A 152 15.98 11.10 0.15
C GLN A 152 14.48 11.35 0.03
N GLN A 153 13.97 11.60 -1.18
CA GLN A 153 12.54 11.68 -1.44
C GLN A 153 11.83 10.36 -1.13
N VAL A 154 12.34 9.24 -1.65
CA VAL A 154 11.76 7.91 -1.39
C VAL A 154 11.73 7.65 0.12
N ALA A 155 12.83 7.88 0.83
CA ALA A 155 12.90 7.71 2.28
C ALA A 155 11.90 8.61 3.05
N ARG A 156 11.71 9.87 2.63
CA ARG A 156 10.71 10.77 3.24
C ARG A 156 9.29 10.23 3.06
N ILE A 157 8.95 9.75 1.86
CA ILE A 157 7.63 9.18 1.56
C ILE A 157 7.41 7.87 2.31
N THR A 158 8.41 6.99 2.33
CA THR A 158 8.40 5.75 3.10
C THR A 158 8.19 6.01 4.60
N ALA A 159 8.87 7.02 5.16
CA ALA A 159 8.66 7.41 6.55
C ALA A 159 7.23 7.91 6.84
N ALA A 160 6.59 8.58 5.87
CA ALA A 160 5.22 9.07 6.01
C ALA A 160 4.17 7.95 6.06
N ILE A 161 4.43 6.82 5.40
CA ILE A 161 3.55 5.64 5.39
C ILE A 161 3.88 4.64 6.53
N GLY A 162 4.99 4.82 7.25
CA GLY A 162 5.37 4.03 8.42
C GLY A 162 5.72 2.56 8.11
N PHE A 163 5.51 1.67 9.09
CA PHE A 163 5.82 0.22 9.00
C PHE A 163 5.12 -0.53 7.84
N MET A 164 4.19 0.11 7.12
CA MET A 164 3.55 -0.46 5.92
C MET A 164 4.53 -0.80 4.80
N ALA A 165 5.70 -0.16 4.77
CA ALA A 165 6.72 -0.41 3.76
C ALA A 165 7.55 -1.69 4.00
N ILE A 166 7.41 -2.33 5.16
CA ILE A 166 8.28 -3.45 5.62
C ILE A 166 7.53 -4.80 5.62
N LEU A 167 6.21 -4.78 5.41
CA LEU A 167 5.45 -6.01 5.16
C LEU A 167 5.57 -6.42 3.69
#